data_AF-D2XZ56-F1
#
_entry.id   AF-D2XZ56-F1
#
_cell.length_a   1.000
_cell.length_b   1.000
_cell.length_c   1.000
_cell.angle_alpha   90.00
_cell.angle_beta   90.00
_cell.angle_gamma   90.00
#
_symmetry.space_group_name_H-M   'P 1'
#
loop_
_entity.id
_entity.type
_entity.pdbx_description
1 polymer ?
#
loop_
_entity_poly.entity_id
_entity_poly.type
_entity_poly.pdbx_seq_one_letter_code
_entity_poly.pdbx_strand_id
1 'polypeptide(L)'
;KRYCVKVACFVACILSIRCTPAPGTETQTVSQDTCASCGLGQPEESGRMDIDFLEAVKRHILNRLQMRERPNITHPIPKAAMVTALRKLHAGKVREDGRVEIPNLDGHATYNNEVQEDTSEIISFAESDELTSSKSSFHFLISNE
;
A
#
# COMPACT_ATOMS: atom_id res chain seq x y z
N LYS A 1 51.48 -8.05 -53.15
CA LYS A 1 50.56 -9.13 -52.71
C LYS A 1 50.19 -9.04 -51.23
N ARG A 2 51.14 -9.02 -50.27
CA ARG A 2 50.84 -8.92 -48.82
C ARG A 2 50.16 -7.61 -48.36
N TYR A 3 50.46 -6.50 -49.04
CA TYR A 3 49.87 -5.19 -48.73
C TYR A 3 48.39 -5.09 -49.15
N CYS A 4 48.05 -5.65 -50.31
CA CYS A 4 46.66 -5.71 -50.81
C CYS A 4 45.73 -6.50 -49.87
N VAL A 5 46.22 -7.57 -49.24
CA VAL A 5 45.44 -8.36 -48.27
C VAL A 5 45.16 -7.57 -47.00
N LYS A 6 46.15 -6.80 -46.49
CA LYS A 6 45.95 -5.96 -45.31
C LYS A 6 44.99 -4.80 -45.55
N VAL A 7 45.08 -4.17 -46.72
CA VAL A 7 44.15 -3.10 -47.14
C VAL A 7 42.74 -3.67 -47.33
N ALA A 8 42.59 -4.85 -47.94
CA ALA A 8 41.28 -5.50 -48.07
C ALA A 8 40.65 -5.87 -46.72
N CYS A 9 41.43 -6.40 -45.77
CA CYS A 9 40.95 -6.67 -44.40
C CYS A 9 40.53 -5.38 -43.68
N PHE A 10 41.31 -4.30 -43.79
CA PHE A 10 40.95 -3.03 -43.17
C PHE A 10 39.66 -2.44 -43.75
N VAL A 11 39.49 -2.48 -45.08
CA VAL A 11 38.28 -2.00 -45.75
C VAL A 11 37.06 -2.85 -45.37
N ALA A 12 37.21 -4.17 -45.27
CA ALA A 12 36.15 -5.07 -44.80
C ALA A 12 35.75 -4.81 -43.33
N CYS A 13 36.72 -4.55 -42.44
CA CYS A 13 36.44 -4.18 -41.06
C CYS A 13 35.69 -2.84 -40.94
N ILE A 14 36.03 -1.84 -41.77
CA ILE A 14 35.33 -0.55 -41.78
C ILE A 14 33.90 -0.66 -42.34
N LEU A 15 33.68 -1.52 -43.34
CA LEU A 15 32.34 -1.78 -43.88
C LEU A 15 31.45 -2.59 -42.93
N SER A 16 32.06 -3.41 -42.05
CA SER A 16 31.35 -4.18 -41.02
C SER A 16 30.81 -3.32 -39.87
N ILE A 17 31.30 -2.08 -39.71
CA ILE A 17 30.86 -1.14 -38.67
C ILE A 17 29.56 -0.41 -39.08
N ARG A 18 29.08 -0.58 -40.32
CA ARG A 18 27.99 0.23 -40.90
C ARG A 18 26.84 -0.61 -41.48
N CYS A 19 26.26 -1.51 -40.69
CA CYS A 19 24.89 -2.09 -40.83
C CYS A 19 24.61 -2.80 -39.48
N THR A 20 23.67 -2.42 -38.59
CA THR A 20 22.26 -2.02 -38.73
C THR A 20 21.80 -1.29 -37.45
N PRO A 21 21.11 -0.13 -37.51
CA PRO A 21 20.19 0.24 -36.43
C PRO A 21 18.89 -0.55 -36.64
N ALA A 22 18.62 -1.53 -35.77
CA ALA A 22 17.25 -1.93 -35.50
C ALA A 22 16.46 -0.68 -35.06
N PRO A 23 15.14 -0.59 -35.28
CA PRO A 23 14.36 0.57 -34.87
C PRO A 23 14.31 0.62 -33.34
N GLY A 24 15.34 1.24 -32.75
CA GLY A 24 15.29 1.84 -31.44
C GLY A 24 14.57 3.16 -31.61
N THR A 25 13.28 3.16 -31.30
CA THR A 25 12.59 4.39 -30.92
C THR A 25 13.21 4.82 -29.60
N GLU A 26 14.19 5.71 -29.69
CA GLU A 26 14.73 6.42 -28.55
C GLU A 26 13.66 7.30 -27.92
N THR A 27 13.75 7.41 -26.59
CA THR A 27 13.36 8.59 -25.83
C THR A 27 11.86 8.80 -25.62
N GLN A 28 11.32 8.02 -24.69
CA GLN A 28 10.96 8.57 -23.39
C GLN A 28 10.97 7.41 -22.38
N THR A 29 12.10 7.20 -21.72
CA THR A 29 12.15 6.44 -20.47
C THR A 29 11.51 7.28 -19.37
N VAL A 30 10.23 7.60 -19.52
CA VAL A 30 9.36 7.56 -18.36
C VAL A 30 9.33 6.08 -18.06
N SER A 31 10.16 5.64 -17.10
CA SER A 31 9.94 4.36 -16.44
C SER A 31 8.53 4.45 -15.89
N GLN A 32 7.54 4.05 -16.68
CA GLN A 32 6.24 3.66 -16.18
C GLN A 32 6.56 2.46 -15.30
N ASP A 33 6.80 2.77 -14.03
CA ASP A 33 6.80 1.82 -12.93
C ASP A 33 5.37 1.27 -12.84
N THR A 34 4.97 0.46 -13.82
CA THR A 34 3.73 -0.28 -13.78
C THR A 34 3.91 -1.32 -12.69
N CYS A 35 3.53 -0.94 -11.49
CA CYS A 35 3.53 -1.81 -10.32
C CYS A 35 2.68 -3.04 -10.63
N ALA A 36 3.31 -4.21 -10.81
CA ALA A 36 2.60 -5.47 -11.12
C ALA A 36 1.53 -5.88 -10.07
N SER A 37 1.64 -5.31 -8.86
CA SER A 37 0.68 -5.46 -7.76
C SER A 37 -0.41 -4.38 -7.74
N CYS A 38 -0.10 -3.17 -8.21
CA CYS A 38 -1.01 -2.04 -8.24
C CYS A 38 -1.69 -2.06 -9.60
N GLY A 39 -2.74 -2.86 -9.76
CA GLY A 39 -3.56 -2.88 -10.98
C GLY A 39 -4.31 -1.58 -11.26
N LEU A 40 -3.88 -0.48 -10.66
CA LEU A 40 -4.40 0.86 -10.88
C LEU A 40 -3.58 1.45 -12.01
N GLY A 41 -4.20 1.49 -13.20
CA GLY A 41 -3.83 2.47 -14.21
C GLY A 41 -3.73 3.84 -13.53
N GLN A 42 -2.71 4.59 -13.94
CA GLN A 42 -2.47 5.98 -13.57
C GLN A 42 -3.79 6.70 -13.26
N PRO A 43 -4.01 7.21 -12.03
CA PRO A 43 -5.12 8.11 -11.82
C PRO A 43 -4.77 9.37 -12.60
N GLU A 44 -5.37 9.53 -13.78
CA GLU A 44 -5.34 10.74 -14.62
C GLU A 44 -5.90 11.99 -13.89
N GLU A 45 -6.13 11.91 -12.58
CA GLU A 45 -6.76 12.91 -11.73
C GLU A 45 -6.07 13.11 -10.37
N SER A 46 -4.87 12.54 -10.14
CA SER A 46 -4.02 13.01 -9.05
C SER A 46 -3.41 14.35 -9.45
N GLY A 47 -4.22 15.41 -9.37
CA GLY A 47 -3.87 16.76 -9.75
C GLY A 47 -2.52 17.15 -9.16
N ARG A 48 -1.53 17.36 -10.03
CA ARG A 48 -0.16 17.85 -9.75
C ARG A 48 0.25 17.73 -8.27
N MET A 49 0.23 16.52 -7.71
CA MET A 49 0.77 16.34 -6.37
C MET A 49 2.23 16.69 -6.47
N ASP A 50 2.66 17.61 -5.60
CA ASP A 50 4.02 18.11 -5.60
C ASP A 50 5.00 16.93 -5.57
N ILE A 51 5.93 16.92 -6.53
CA ILE A 51 6.87 15.82 -6.72
C ILE A 51 7.71 15.67 -5.45
N ASP A 52 8.05 16.78 -4.81
CA ASP A 52 8.82 16.83 -3.57
C ASP A 52 8.04 16.19 -2.42
N PHE A 53 6.72 16.44 -2.32
CA PHE A 53 5.86 15.77 -1.36
C PHE A 53 5.83 14.26 -1.58
N LEU A 54 5.68 13.81 -2.84
CA LEU A 54 5.68 12.38 -3.17
C LEU A 54 7.02 11.72 -2.82
N GLU A 55 8.15 12.38 -3.07
CA GLU A 55 9.47 11.87 -2.68
C GLU A 55 9.61 11.80 -1.15
N ALA A 56 9.18 12.83 -0.42
CA ALA A 56 9.20 12.86 1.03
C ALA A 56 8.39 11.71 1.63
N VAL A 57 7.18 11.45 1.11
CA VAL A 57 6.34 10.32 1.53
C VAL A 57 7.02 8.98 1.22
N LYS A 58 7.61 8.81 0.03
CA LYS A 58 8.37 7.58 -0.29
C LYS A 58 9.51 7.35 0.70
N ARG A 59 10.29 8.39 1.02
CA ARG A 59 11.37 8.31 2.03
C ARG A 59 10.83 8.02 3.42
N HIS A 60 9.71 8.63 3.80
CA HIS A 60 9.05 8.37 5.06
C HIS A 60 8.63 6.91 5.19
N ILE A 61 7.98 6.34 4.18
CA ILE A 61 7.58 4.92 4.15
C ILE A 61 8.80 4.01 4.31
N LEU A 62 9.87 4.23 3.54
CA LEU A 62 11.09 3.42 3.64
C LEU A 62 11.69 3.48 5.05
N ASN A 63 11.74 4.67 5.66
CA ASN A 63 12.24 4.84 7.01
C ASN A 63 11.38 4.09 8.05
N ARG A 64 10.05 4.19 7.96
CA ARG A 64 9.13 3.48 8.87
C ARG A 64 9.22 1.96 8.72
N LEU A 65 9.52 1.48 7.51
CA LEU A 65 9.77 0.06 7.23
C LEU A 65 11.22 -0.36 7.53
N GLN A 66 12.07 0.55 8.04
CA GLN A 66 13.49 0.32 8.32
C GLN A 66 14.27 -0.19 7.09
N MET A 67 13.87 0.29 5.90
CA MET A 67 14.50 -0.05 4.62
C MET A 67 15.31 1.12 4.09
N ARG A 68 16.47 0.83 3.51
CA ARG A 68 17.34 1.84 2.89
C ARG A 68 16.83 2.27 1.51
N GLU A 69 16.34 1.31 0.75
CA GLU A 69 15.85 1.50 -0.61
C GLU A 69 14.66 0.57 -0.88
N ARG A 70 13.97 0.80 -2.00
CA ARG A 70 12.88 -0.05 -2.45
C ARG A 70 13.42 -1.44 -2.80
N PRO A 71 12.84 -2.53 -2.26
CA PRO A 71 13.24 -3.88 -2.63
C PRO A 71 13.08 -4.15 -4.13
N ASN A 72 14.10 -4.75 -4.75
CA ASN A 72 14.06 -5.17 -6.14
C ASN A 72 13.44 -6.57 -6.26
N ILE A 73 12.30 -6.68 -6.95
CA ILE A 73 11.57 -7.94 -7.13
C ILE A 73 11.97 -8.56 -8.46
N THR A 74 12.86 -9.56 -8.44
CA THR A 74 13.34 -10.24 -9.65
C THR A 74 12.36 -11.29 -10.18
N HIS A 75 11.67 -11.99 -9.28
CA HIS A 75 10.66 -13.01 -9.62
C HIS A 75 9.40 -12.81 -8.76
N PRO A 76 8.30 -12.32 -9.35
CA PRO A 76 7.07 -12.11 -8.59
C PRO A 76 6.43 -13.44 -8.22
N ILE A 77 5.91 -13.51 -7.00
CA ILE A 77 5.11 -14.65 -6.53
C ILE A 77 3.78 -14.65 -7.29
N PRO A 78 3.30 -15.81 -7.80
CA PRO A 78 1.97 -15.89 -8.40
C PRO A 78 0.89 -15.36 -7.45
N LYS A 79 0.02 -14.46 -7.94
CA LYS A 79 -1.00 -13.77 -7.12
C LYS A 79 -1.85 -14.74 -6.29
N ALA A 80 -2.25 -15.87 -6.86
CA ALA A 80 -3.03 -16.90 -6.17
C ALA A 80 -2.29 -17.52 -4.97
N ALA A 81 -0.97 -17.76 -5.11
CA ALA A 81 -0.15 -18.30 -4.04
C ALA A 81 0.00 -17.29 -2.90
N MET A 82 0.23 -16.02 -3.24
CA MET A 82 0.30 -14.92 -2.28
C MET A 82 -1.01 -14.77 -1.50
N VAL A 83 -2.15 -14.69 -2.20
CA VAL A 83 -3.49 -14.59 -1.60
C VAL A 83 -3.78 -15.77 -0.66
N THR A 84 -3.44 -16.98 -1.10
CA THR A 84 -3.64 -18.19 -0.28
C THR A 84 -2.80 -18.15 0.99
N ALA A 85 -1.53 -17.76 0.87
CA ALA A 85 -0.63 -17.63 2.02
C ALA A 85 -1.14 -16.57 3.01
N LEU A 86 -1.48 -15.37 2.52
CA LEU A 86 -1.99 -14.28 3.35
C LEU A 86 -3.27 -14.67 4.10
N ARG A 87 -4.20 -15.37 3.43
CA ARG A 87 -5.42 -15.90 4.06
C ARG A 87 -5.09 -16.90 5.17
N LYS A 88 -4.20 -17.86 4.90
CA LYS A 88 -3.82 -18.91 5.87
C LYS A 88 -3.06 -18.37 7.08
N LEU A 89 -2.27 -17.32 6.88
CA LEU A 89 -1.51 -16.67 7.96
C LEU A 89 -2.35 -15.68 8.77
N HIS A 90 -3.63 -15.49 8.43
CA HIS A 90 -4.47 -14.41 8.96
C HIS A 90 -3.83 -13.01 8.82
N ALA A 91 -2.91 -12.85 7.87
CA ALA A 91 -2.20 -11.60 7.56
C ALA A 91 -2.87 -10.79 6.44
N GLY A 92 -3.90 -11.35 5.81
CA GLY A 92 -4.69 -10.70 4.77
C GLY A 92 -6.07 -11.33 4.61
N LYS A 93 -7.15 -10.53 4.66
CA LYS A 93 -8.51 -10.93 4.31
C LYS A 93 -8.77 -10.55 2.86
N VAL A 94 -9.14 -11.53 2.03
CA VAL A 94 -9.40 -11.28 0.60
C VAL A 94 -10.90 -11.11 0.39
N ARG A 95 -11.28 -9.97 -0.16
CA ARG A 95 -12.66 -9.64 -0.55
C ARG A 95 -13.03 -10.31 -1.87
N GLU A 96 -14.33 -10.29 -2.19
CA GLU A 96 -14.87 -10.83 -3.45
C GLU A 96 -14.38 -10.06 -4.69
N ASP A 97 -14.02 -8.78 -4.54
CA ASP A 97 -13.43 -7.94 -5.59
C ASP A 97 -11.93 -8.21 -5.83
N GLY A 98 -11.34 -9.17 -5.11
CA GLY A 98 -9.93 -9.55 -5.22
C GLY A 98 -8.96 -8.63 -4.46
N ARG A 99 -9.46 -7.63 -3.71
CA ARG A 99 -8.62 -6.79 -2.85
C ARG A 99 -8.28 -7.51 -1.54
N VAL A 100 -7.06 -7.25 -1.04
CA VAL A 100 -6.59 -7.80 0.24
C VAL A 100 -6.62 -6.71 1.30
N GLU A 101 -7.38 -6.93 2.36
CA GLU A 101 -7.44 -6.10 3.56
C GLU A 101 -6.50 -6.68 4.62
N ILE A 102 -5.86 -5.84 5.44
CA ILE A 102 -4.98 -6.29 6.53
C ILE A 102 -5.84 -6.44 7.79
N PRO A 103 -6.03 -7.65 8.33
CA PRO A 103 -6.74 -7.86 9.58
C PRO A 103 -5.98 -7.19 10.73
N ASN A 104 -6.70 -6.52 11.64
CA ASN A 104 -6.13 -5.86 12.81
C ASN A 104 -5.04 -4.83 12.47
N LEU A 105 -5.23 -4.05 11.40
CA LEU A 105 -4.37 -2.90 11.16
C LEU A 105 -4.47 -1.97 12.38
N ASP A 106 -3.34 -1.65 13.03
CA ASP A 106 -3.30 -0.93 14.32
C ASP A 106 -4.04 0.42 14.32
N GLY A 107 -4.36 0.99 13.15
CA GLY A 107 -5.23 2.16 12.98
C GLY A 107 -6.75 1.90 12.98
N HIS A 108 -7.18 0.64 13.05
CA HIS A 108 -8.59 0.25 13.22
C HIS A 108 -8.92 -0.02 14.70
N ALA A 109 -7.90 -0.33 15.50
CA ALA A 109 -8.01 -0.37 16.96
C ALA A 109 -8.15 1.05 17.55
N THR A 110 -7.50 2.06 16.97
CA THR A 110 -7.69 3.47 17.36
C THR A 110 -9.13 3.94 17.14
N TYR A 111 -9.76 3.53 16.03
CA TYR A 111 -11.18 3.86 15.76
C TYR A 111 -12.14 3.25 16.78
N ASN A 112 -11.81 2.08 17.35
CA ASN A 112 -12.61 1.50 18.45
C ASN A 112 -12.35 2.18 19.80
N ASN A 113 -11.13 2.71 20.00
CA ASN A 113 -10.78 3.45 21.22
C ASN A 113 -11.44 4.84 21.24
N GLU A 114 -11.49 5.55 20.11
CA GLU A 114 -12.18 6.84 19.98
C GLU A 114 -13.68 6.71 20.32
N VAL A 115 -14.34 5.64 19.87
CA VAL A 115 -15.74 5.37 20.25
C VAL A 115 -15.88 5.06 21.74
N GLN A 116 -14.89 4.44 22.37
CA GLN A 116 -14.92 4.17 23.81
C GLN A 116 -14.71 5.45 24.64
N GLU A 117 -13.87 6.37 24.17
CA GLU A 117 -13.63 7.67 24.80
C GLU A 117 -14.91 8.55 24.80
N ASP A 118 -15.76 8.41 23.77
CA ASP A 118 -17.05 9.11 23.67
C ASP A 118 -18.20 8.40 24.39
N THR A 119 -17.99 7.20 24.96
CA THR A 119 -19.03 6.45 25.69
C THR A 119 -18.86 6.53 27.20
N SER A 120 -19.77 7.23 27.87
CA SER A 120 -19.89 7.24 29.33
C SER A 120 -20.84 6.13 29.80
N GLU A 121 -20.45 5.36 30.82
CA GLU A 121 -21.32 4.41 31.52
C GLU A 121 -21.82 5.01 32.83
N ILE A 122 -23.14 5.02 33.05
CA ILE A 122 -23.78 5.52 34.27
C ILE A 122 -24.45 4.36 35.00
N ILE A 123 -24.01 4.08 36.24
CA ILE A 123 -24.59 3.05 37.10
C ILE A 123 -25.38 3.74 38.22
N SER A 124 -26.71 3.77 38.09
CA SER A 124 -27.62 4.33 39.10
C SER A 124 -28.20 3.23 39.99
N PHE A 125 -28.05 3.40 41.31
CA PHE A 125 -28.70 2.54 42.30
C PHE A 125 -30.09 3.07 42.66
N ALA A 126 -31.03 2.16 42.95
CA ALA A 126 -32.39 2.54 43.34
C ALA A 126 -32.42 3.10 44.77
N GLU A 127 -33.16 4.18 44.96
CA GLU A 127 -33.48 4.75 46.27
C GLU A 127 -34.80 4.17 46.79
N SER A 128 -34.86 3.88 48.09
CA SER A 128 -36.08 3.43 48.77
C SER A 128 -36.73 4.60 49.50
N ASP A 129 -37.96 4.95 49.12
CA ASP A 129 -38.73 6.01 49.76
C ASP A 129 -39.46 5.44 50.99
N GLU A 130 -38.92 5.66 52.19
CA GLU A 130 -39.37 5.04 53.44
C GLU A 130 -40.80 5.46 53.84
N LEU A 131 -41.33 6.53 53.23
CA LEU A 131 -42.63 7.14 53.54
C LEU A 131 -43.80 6.53 52.75
N THR A 132 -43.57 5.68 51.75
CA THR A 132 -44.62 5.06 50.92
C THR A 132 -44.60 3.52 50.99
N SER A 133 -44.59 2.99 52.21
CA SER A 133 -44.36 1.56 52.53
C SER A 133 -45.35 0.52 51.95
N SER A 134 -46.39 0.91 51.19
CA SER A 134 -47.43 -0.03 50.71
C SER A 134 -47.30 -0.44 49.23
N LYS A 135 -46.35 0.11 48.47
CA LYS A 135 -46.19 -0.17 47.02
C LYS A 135 -44.72 -0.39 46.68
N SER A 136 -44.38 -1.57 46.15
CA SER A 136 -43.01 -1.86 45.67
C SER A 136 -42.71 -1.00 44.45
N SER A 137 -41.93 0.07 44.63
CA SER A 137 -41.52 0.99 43.58
C SER A 137 -40.02 1.25 43.70
N PHE A 138 -39.31 1.26 42.57
CA PHE A 138 -37.89 1.61 42.51
C PHE A 138 -37.74 3.01 41.92
N HIS A 139 -37.00 3.88 42.60
CA HIS A 139 -36.72 5.23 42.13
C HIS A 139 -35.24 5.34 41.76
N PHE A 140 -34.93 5.84 40.56
CA PHE A 140 -33.56 6.02 40.09
C PHE A 140 -33.33 7.50 39.81
N LEU A 141 -32.35 8.08 40.49
CA LEU A 141 -31.84 9.41 40.16
C LEU A 141 -30.67 9.24 39.19
N ILE A 142 -30.86 9.75 37.98
CA ILE A 142 -29.80 9.81 36.96
C ILE A 142 -29.17 11.19 37.08
N SER A 143 -27.89 11.25 37.44
CA SER A 143 -27.14 12.50 37.42
C SER A 143 -27.06 13.01 35.99
N ASN A 144 -27.36 14.29 35.79
CA ASN A 144 -27.01 14.97 34.54
C ASN A 144 -25.53 15.37 34.61
N GLU A 145 -24.78 15.00 33.57
CA GLU A 145 -23.48 15.58 33.24
C GLU A 145 -23.60 17.07 32.86
#